data_AF-A0A066XPK5-F1
#
_entry.id   AF-A0A066XPK5-F1
#
_cell.length_a   1.000
_cell.length_b   1.000
_cell.length_c   1.000
_cell.angle_alpha   90.00
_cell.angle_beta   90.00
_cell.angle_gamma   90.00
#
_symmetry.space_group_name_H-M   'P 1'
#
loop_
_entity.id
_entity.type
_entity.pdbx_description
1 polymer ?
#
loop_
_entity_poly.entity_id
_entity_poly.type
_entity_poly.pdbx_seq_one_letter_code
_entity_poly.pdbx_strand_id
1 'polypeptide(L)'
;MQNGSPTLFDAHTVPVTSVLCDSRATRGEVSASPAGLPRIILDLIIFADILNDRVKKGRAKLNPLDYTETLISLIYRLLGSGPLERSPVVSEEPNCKAARLAMLAFMTSLLPSYCRSNFSSSLLCTHLVEAIQNLLFMQVKAQDNNSSLLLWILFISGISVLKLDNHSWLLSAINMTCKQSDLYEWAVVHHRLIGFPWIYTLHDAPARSLWNQARL
;
A
#
# COMPACT_ATOMS: atom_id res chain seq x y z
N MET A 1 -24.46 -1.59 10.24
CA MET A 1 -24.20 -0.42 11.10
C MET A 1 -22.70 -0.13 11.06
N GLN A 2 -22.26 0.78 10.20
CA GLN A 2 -20.87 1.27 10.13
C GLN A 2 -20.93 2.79 9.93
N ASN A 3 -21.23 3.52 10.99
CA ASN A 3 -21.42 4.98 10.94
C ASN A 3 -20.10 5.77 11.04
N GLY A 4 -18.96 5.16 10.69
CA GLY A 4 -17.66 5.83 10.72
C GLY A 4 -17.28 6.45 12.07
N SER A 5 -17.88 5.97 13.17
CA SER A 5 -17.61 6.46 14.52
C SER A 5 -16.14 6.20 14.89
N PRO A 6 -15.44 7.16 15.52
CA PRO A 6 -14.03 7.02 15.89
C PRO A 6 -13.83 5.83 16.83
N THR A 7 -12.67 5.18 16.73
CA THR A 7 -12.37 4.00 17.55
C THR A 7 -12.12 4.41 19.00
N LEU A 8 -12.70 3.68 19.96
CA LEU A 8 -12.54 3.96 21.40
C LEU A 8 -11.07 3.92 21.86
N PHE A 9 -10.24 3.13 21.18
CA PHE A 9 -8.81 3.00 21.44
C PHE A 9 -8.01 3.56 20.26
N ASP A 10 -6.97 4.32 20.56
CA ASP A 10 -6.03 4.92 19.61
C ASP A 10 -4.70 4.15 19.66
N ALA A 11 -3.88 4.28 18.61
CA ALA A 11 -2.56 3.69 18.51
C ALA A 11 -1.62 4.09 19.67
N HIS A 12 -1.90 5.19 20.37
CA HIS A 12 -1.14 5.64 21.54
C HIS A 12 -1.62 5.08 22.88
N THR A 13 -2.85 4.55 22.97
CA THR A 13 -3.41 4.04 24.24
C THR A 13 -3.15 2.55 24.47
N VAL A 14 -2.71 1.81 23.46
CA VAL A 14 -2.33 0.40 23.58
C VAL A 14 -0.83 0.25 23.32
N PRO A 15 0.00 -0.06 24.33
CA PRO A 15 1.42 -0.31 24.10
C PRO A 15 1.57 -1.60 23.29
N VAL A 16 1.95 -1.48 22.02
CA VAL A 16 2.24 -2.63 21.15
C VAL A 16 3.74 -2.77 20.98
N THR A 17 4.29 -3.93 21.35
CA THR A 17 5.71 -4.23 21.18
C THR A 17 5.91 -4.86 19.79
N SER A 18 5.87 -4.03 18.74
CA SER A 18 6.01 -4.54 17.37
C SER A 18 7.45 -4.94 17.04
N VAL A 19 7.64 -5.89 16.12
CA VAL A 19 8.98 -6.32 15.62
C VAL A 19 9.75 -5.17 14.96
N LEU A 20 9.05 -4.09 14.61
CA LEU A 20 9.65 -2.86 14.09
C LEU A 20 10.51 -2.14 15.13
N CYS A 21 10.23 -2.30 16.43
CA CYS A 21 11.00 -1.70 17.51
C CYS A 21 12.44 -2.25 17.57
N ASP A 22 12.62 -3.56 17.41
CA ASP A 22 13.94 -4.21 17.40
C ASP A 22 14.77 -3.85 16.16
N SER A 23 14.07 -3.62 15.03
CA SER A 23 14.71 -3.26 13.76
C SER A 23 15.19 -1.80 13.73
N ARG A 24 14.54 -0.90 14.49
CA ARG A 24 14.97 0.49 14.65
C ARG A 24 16.22 0.62 15.53
N ALA A 25 16.45 -0.30 16.47
CA ALA A 25 17.66 -0.33 17.28
C ALA A 25 18.92 -0.75 16.48
N THR A 26 18.74 -1.42 15.33
CA THR A 26 19.83 -2.00 14.54
C THR A 26 20.16 -1.25 13.25
N ARG A 27 19.31 -0.32 12.79
CA ARG A 27 19.60 0.55 11.64
C ARG A 27 19.62 2.01 12.09
N GLY A 28 20.84 2.54 12.19
CA GLY A 28 21.09 3.98 12.29
C GLY A 28 20.37 4.75 11.18
N GLU A 29 19.97 5.96 11.55
CA GLU A 29 19.23 6.98 10.80
C GLU A 29 19.28 6.83 9.28
N VAL A 30 18.19 6.34 8.69
CA VAL A 30 17.94 6.45 7.25
C VAL A 30 17.29 7.81 7.00
N SER A 31 18.05 8.68 6.34
CA SER A 31 17.74 10.07 6.06
C SER A 31 16.59 10.27 5.06
N ALA A 32 15.87 11.38 5.25
CA ALA A 32 15.08 12.12 4.27
C ALA A 32 14.10 11.30 3.41
N SER A 33 12.91 11.05 3.98
CA SER A 33 11.72 10.73 3.19
C SER A 33 11.42 11.88 2.23
N PRO A 34 11.04 11.63 0.96
CA PRO A 34 10.49 12.67 0.09
C PRO A 34 9.33 13.37 0.80
N ALA A 35 9.33 14.70 0.75
CA ALA A 35 8.37 15.54 1.43
C ALA A 35 6.94 15.12 1.06
N GLY A 36 6.13 14.71 2.05
CA GLY A 36 4.71 14.38 1.88
C GLY A 36 4.34 12.92 2.13
N LEU A 37 5.25 11.94 2.00
CA LEU A 37 4.90 10.55 2.27
C LEU A 37 4.81 10.26 3.77
N PRO A 38 3.69 9.70 4.28
CA PRO A 38 3.55 9.47 5.72
C PRO A 38 4.61 8.50 6.22
N ARG A 39 5.26 8.79 7.35
CA ARG A 39 6.33 7.98 7.98
C ARG A 39 5.99 6.48 8.11
N ILE A 40 4.70 6.14 8.10
CA ILE A 40 4.19 4.78 8.11
C ILE A 40 4.59 3.95 6.88
N ILE A 41 4.86 4.56 5.72
CA ILE A 41 5.29 3.81 4.54
C ILE A 41 6.63 3.11 4.77
N LEU A 42 7.54 3.76 5.51
CA LEU A 42 8.83 3.18 5.88
C LEU A 42 8.64 1.97 6.81
N ASP A 43 7.70 2.07 7.75
CA ASP A 43 7.39 0.95 8.64
C ASP A 43 6.80 -0.25 7.88
N LEU A 44 6.00 0.01 6.83
CA LEU A 44 5.49 -1.02 5.94
C LEU A 44 6.60 -1.65 5.09
N ILE A 45 7.56 -0.85 4.58
CA ILE A 45 8.73 -1.35 3.85
C ILE A 45 9.54 -2.27 4.77
N ILE A 46 9.86 -1.81 5.98
CA ILE A 46 10.61 -2.60 6.96
C ILE A 46 9.86 -3.89 7.29
N PHE A 47 8.55 -3.82 7.50
CA PHE A 47 7.75 -5.01 7.78
C PHE A 47 7.78 -6.01 6.61
N ALA A 48 7.62 -5.53 5.38
CA ALA A 48 7.70 -6.36 4.18
C ALA A 48 9.09 -7.01 4.04
N ASP A 49 10.16 -6.27 4.30
CA ASP A 49 11.53 -6.78 4.30
C ASP A 49 11.73 -7.87 5.35
N ILE A 50 11.23 -7.69 6.57
CA ILE A 50 11.27 -8.72 7.62
C ILE A 50 10.60 -10.02 7.14
N LEU A 51 9.43 -9.91 6.52
CA LEU A 51 8.71 -11.07 5.99
C LEU A 51 9.49 -11.76 4.86
N ASN A 52 10.00 -10.98 3.90
CA ASN A 52 10.81 -11.46 2.80
C ASN A 52 12.09 -12.18 3.27
N ASP A 53 12.78 -11.62 4.26
CA ASP A 53 14.01 -12.17 4.82
C ASP A 53 13.78 -13.52 5.49
N ARG A 54 12.64 -13.70 6.17
CA ARG A 54 12.28 -14.96 6.81
C ARG A 54 12.09 -16.07 5.78
N VAL A 55 11.40 -15.77 4.68
CA VAL A 55 11.22 -16.70 3.56
C VAL A 55 12.57 -17.05 2.93
N LYS A 56 13.37 -16.03 2.57
CA LYS A 56 14.67 -16.22 1.90
C LYS A 56 15.64 -17.06 2.72
N LYS A 57 15.66 -16.87 4.04
CA LYS A 57 16.56 -17.57 4.97
C LYS A 57 16.01 -18.94 5.41
N GLY A 58 14.88 -19.39 4.88
CA GLY A 58 14.21 -20.63 5.30
C GLY A 58 13.90 -20.66 6.80
N ARG A 59 13.76 -19.49 7.43
CA ARG A 59 13.56 -19.37 8.88
C ARG A 59 12.14 -19.74 9.25
N ALA A 60 11.95 -20.12 10.52
CA ALA A 60 10.62 -20.28 11.09
C ALA A 60 9.76 -19.04 10.82
N LYS A 61 8.46 -19.28 10.57
CA LYS A 61 7.45 -18.23 10.46
C LYS A 61 7.58 -17.28 11.65
N LEU A 62 7.27 -16.01 11.42
CA LEU A 62 7.18 -15.05 12.51
C LEU A 62 6.22 -15.59 13.58
N ASN A 63 6.50 -15.30 14.86
CA ASN A 63 5.57 -15.67 15.92
C ASN A 63 4.18 -15.11 15.57
N PRO A 64 3.11 -15.93 15.65
CA PRO A 64 1.77 -15.47 15.32
C PRO A 64 1.36 -14.20 16.07
N LEU A 65 1.76 -14.07 17.35
CA LEU A 65 1.48 -12.88 18.17
C LEU A 65 2.20 -11.66 17.60
N ASP A 66 3.52 -11.73 17.44
CA ASP A 66 4.34 -10.66 16.85
C ASP A 66 3.80 -10.21 15.47
N TYR A 67 3.31 -11.16 14.68
CA TYR A 67 2.76 -10.91 13.34
C TYR A 67 1.44 -10.14 13.47
N THR A 68 0.52 -10.64 14.29
CA THR A 68 -0.79 -10.01 14.49
C THR A 68 -0.68 -8.64 15.16
N GLU A 69 0.18 -8.48 16.16
CA GLU A 69 0.41 -7.19 16.84
C GLU A 69 0.98 -6.15 15.89
N THR A 70 2.00 -6.52 15.11
CA THR A 70 2.60 -5.61 14.12
C THR A 70 1.58 -5.25 13.03
N LEU A 71 0.83 -6.23 12.52
CA LEU A 71 -0.21 -6.03 11.51
C LEU A 71 -1.32 -5.09 12.01
N ILE A 72 -1.85 -5.34 13.21
CA ILE A 72 -2.92 -4.55 13.82
C ILE A 72 -2.43 -3.13 14.09
N SER A 73 -1.24 -2.96 14.68
CA SER A 73 -0.65 -1.63 14.95
C SER A 73 -0.51 -0.80 13.67
N LEU A 74 -0.02 -1.42 12.59
CA LEU A 74 0.12 -0.75 11.29
C LEU A 74 -1.24 -0.36 10.69
N ILE A 75 -2.25 -1.24 10.77
CA ILE A 75 -3.61 -0.94 10.32
C ILE A 75 -4.22 0.22 11.12
N TYR A 76 -4.14 0.19 12.45
CA TYR A 76 -4.64 1.28 13.30
C TYR A 76 -3.99 2.62 12.96
N ARG A 77 -2.66 2.64 12.80
CA ARG A 77 -1.94 3.87 12.44
C ARG A 77 -2.30 4.38 11.04
N LEU A 78 -2.58 3.50 10.07
CA LEU A 78 -3.07 3.87 8.73
C LEU A 78 -4.51 4.42 8.75
N LEU A 79 -5.33 3.96 9.70
CA LEU A 79 -6.70 4.42 9.91
C LEU A 79 -6.74 5.75 10.68
N GLY A 80 -5.95 5.87 11.75
CA GLY A 80 -5.87 7.08 12.60
C GLY A 80 -5.11 8.24 11.96
N SER A 81 -4.33 8.00 10.90
CA SER A 81 -3.64 9.06 10.16
C SER A 81 -4.47 9.67 9.02
N GLY A 82 -5.80 9.48 9.01
CA GLY A 82 -6.71 10.06 8.03
C GLY A 82 -7.63 11.16 8.61
N PRO A 83 -8.44 11.86 7.79
CA PRO A 83 -9.32 12.93 8.24
C PRO A 83 -10.55 12.44 9.04
N LEU A 84 -10.58 11.17 9.42
CA LEU A 84 -11.72 10.59 10.16
C LEU A 84 -11.81 11.10 11.60
N GLU A 85 -10.71 11.69 12.13
CA GLU A 85 -10.65 12.20 13.51
C GLU A 85 -10.23 13.68 13.64
N ARG A 86 -9.88 14.38 12.55
CA ARG A 86 -9.37 15.75 12.63
C ARG A 86 -10.16 16.74 11.78
N SER A 87 -10.57 17.82 12.45
CA SER A 87 -11.19 19.07 11.96
C SER A 87 -10.92 19.42 10.48
N PRO A 88 -11.90 19.95 9.72
CA PRO A 88 -11.94 20.00 8.26
C PRO A 88 -11.02 21.06 7.59
N VAL A 89 -9.85 21.38 8.16
CA VAL A 89 -9.13 22.61 7.79
C VAL A 89 -7.91 22.38 6.89
N VAL A 90 -7.42 21.14 6.70
CA VAL A 90 -6.31 20.87 5.77
C VAL A 90 -6.70 19.70 4.86
N SER A 91 -7.08 20.02 3.62
CA SER A 91 -7.35 19.03 2.58
C SER A 91 -6.12 18.13 2.40
N GLU A 92 -6.24 16.82 2.63
CA GLU A 92 -5.16 15.87 2.34
C GLU A 92 -4.77 16.01 0.86
N GLU A 93 -3.46 16.15 0.59
CA GLU A 93 -2.97 16.15 -0.79
C GLU A 93 -3.42 14.84 -1.49
N PRO A 94 -3.94 14.90 -2.73
CA PRO A 94 -4.46 13.72 -3.43
C PRO A 94 -3.48 12.54 -3.47
N ASN A 95 -2.18 12.84 -3.63
CA ASN A 95 -1.08 11.88 -3.57
C ASN A 95 -1.07 11.11 -2.24
N CYS A 96 -1.19 11.82 -1.12
CA CYS A 96 -1.16 11.27 0.23
C CYS A 96 -2.38 10.40 0.52
N LYS A 97 -3.57 10.80 0.07
CA LYS A 97 -4.81 10.02 0.24
C LYS A 97 -4.75 8.71 -0.55
N ALA A 98 -4.38 8.76 -1.83
CA ALA A 98 -4.26 7.57 -2.67
C ALA A 98 -3.18 6.60 -2.16
N ALA A 99 -2.01 7.12 -1.76
CA ALA A 99 -0.95 6.32 -1.16
C ALA A 99 -1.40 5.66 0.16
N ARG A 100 -2.13 6.37 1.03
CA ARG A 100 -2.65 5.82 2.29
C ARG A 100 -3.66 4.71 2.06
N LEU A 101 -4.59 4.89 1.12
CA LEU A 101 -5.57 3.86 0.78
C LEU A 101 -4.90 2.65 0.10
N ALA A 102 -3.87 2.86 -0.72
CA ALA A 102 -3.07 1.78 -1.28
C ALA A 102 -2.26 1.03 -0.22
N MET A 103 -1.72 1.72 0.79
CA MET A 103 -1.10 1.08 1.95
C MET A 103 -2.11 0.22 2.74
N LEU A 104 -3.35 0.69 2.91
CA LEU A 104 -4.41 -0.13 3.50
C LEU A 104 -4.74 -1.36 2.61
N ALA A 105 -4.81 -1.19 1.28
CA ALA A 105 -4.96 -2.30 0.34
C ALA A 105 -3.78 -3.28 0.39
N PHE A 106 -2.56 -2.80 0.57
CA PHE A 106 -1.40 -3.67 0.81
C PHE A 106 -1.62 -4.50 2.09
N MET A 107 -2.08 -3.88 3.18
CA MET A 107 -2.34 -4.59 4.44
C MET A 107 -3.45 -5.63 4.33
N THR A 108 -4.46 -5.45 3.47
CA THR A 108 -5.47 -6.50 3.25
C THR A 108 -4.90 -7.74 2.57
N SER A 109 -3.80 -7.62 1.81
CA SER A 109 -3.09 -8.78 1.24
C SER A 109 -2.41 -9.66 2.28
N LEU A 110 -2.22 -9.14 3.50
CA LEU A 110 -1.67 -9.86 4.65
C LEU A 110 -2.73 -10.54 5.52
N LEU A 111 -4.00 -10.25 5.27
CA LEU A 111 -5.11 -10.89 5.98
C LEU A 111 -5.38 -12.30 5.43
N PRO A 112 -5.91 -13.20 6.27
CA PRO A 112 -6.35 -14.53 5.84
C PRO A 112 -7.31 -14.48 4.65
N SER A 113 -7.27 -15.51 3.80
CA SER A 113 -8.05 -15.59 2.56
C SER A 113 -9.55 -15.43 2.75
N TYR A 114 -10.11 -15.92 3.88
CA TYR A 114 -11.53 -15.78 4.21
C TYR A 114 -11.95 -14.34 4.53
N CYS A 115 -11.02 -13.46 4.93
CA CYS A 115 -11.28 -12.03 5.06
C CYS A 115 -11.22 -11.33 3.70
N ARG A 116 -10.36 -11.81 2.78
CA ARG A 116 -10.07 -11.15 1.50
C ARG A 116 -11.27 -11.07 0.56
N SER A 117 -12.13 -12.09 0.55
CA SER A 117 -13.30 -12.18 -0.35
C SER A 117 -14.32 -11.05 -0.17
N ASN A 118 -14.34 -10.42 1.01
CA ASN A 118 -15.33 -9.42 1.39
C ASN A 118 -14.91 -7.97 1.05
N PHE A 119 -13.66 -7.76 0.60
CA PHE A 119 -13.15 -6.41 0.37
C PHE A 119 -13.52 -5.81 -0.99
N SER A 120 -13.90 -6.62 -1.99
CA SER A 120 -14.22 -6.11 -3.33
C SER A 120 -15.50 -5.28 -3.41
N SER A 121 -16.33 -5.29 -2.36
CA SER A 121 -17.49 -4.42 -2.19
C SER A 121 -17.35 -3.49 -0.98
N SER A 122 -16.14 -3.32 -0.46
CA SER A 122 -15.89 -2.54 0.75
C SER A 122 -15.72 -1.05 0.44
N LEU A 123 -15.98 -0.23 1.47
CA LEU A 123 -15.76 1.22 1.46
C LEU A 123 -14.32 1.60 1.06
N LEU A 124 -13.33 0.75 1.37
CA LEU A 124 -11.94 0.91 0.92
C LEU A 124 -11.82 0.89 -0.61
N CYS A 125 -12.52 -0.03 -1.28
CA CYS A 125 -12.52 -0.12 -2.74
C CYS A 125 -13.03 1.18 -3.37
N THR A 126 -14.19 1.66 -2.93
CA THR A 126 -14.81 2.89 -3.45
C THR A 126 -13.90 4.09 -3.30
N HIS A 127 -13.37 4.33 -2.09
CA HIS A 127 -12.49 5.47 -1.87
C HIS A 127 -11.14 5.35 -2.58
N LEU A 128 -10.62 4.13 -2.74
CA LEU A 128 -9.37 3.90 -3.46
C LEU A 128 -9.53 4.21 -4.95
N VAL A 129 -10.63 3.75 -5.57
CA VAL A 129 -10.95 4.09 -6.97
C VAL A 129 -11.06 5.60 -7.16
N GLU A 130 -11.83 6.28 -6.30
CA GLU A 130 -12.00 7.74 -6.35
C GLU A 130 -10.65 8.47 -6.19
N ALA A 131 -9.82 8.04 -5.24
CA ALA A 131 -8.52 8.65 -5.00
C ALA A 131 -7.55 8.44 -6.18
N ILE A 132 -7.54 7.25 -6.79
CA ILE A 132 -6.73 6.95 -7.97
C ILE A 132 -7.17 7.78 -9.18
N GLN A 133 -8.47 7.90 -9.42
CA GLN A 133 -8.99 8.69 -10.54
C GLN A 133 -8.62 10.18 -10.40
N ASN A 134 -8.76 10.73 -9.19
CA ASN A 134 -8.32 12.09 -8.90
C ASN A 134 -6.80 12.25 -9.10
N LEU A 135 -6.01 11.27 -8.65
CA LEU A 135 -4.56 11.26 -8.81
C LEU A 135 -4.13 11.24 -10.28
N LEU A 136 -4.74 10.36 -11.10
CA LEU A 136 -4.49 10.26 -12.53
C LEU A 136 -4.83 11.58 -13.25
N PHE A 137 -5.95 12.20 -12.91
CA PHE A 137 -6.35 13.49 -13.47
C PHE A 137 -5.35 14.61 -13.16
N MET A 138 -4.78 14.62 -11.95
CA MET A 138 -3.78 15.61 -11.55
C MET A 138 -2.42 15.36 -12.22
N GLN A 139 -1.99 14.11 -12.38
CA GLN A 139 -0.73 13.79 -13.07
C GLN A 139 -0.74 14.22 -14.54
N VAL A 140 -1.86 14.04 -15.24
CA VAL A 140 -2.01 14.52 -16.63
C VAL A 140 -1.78 16.03 -16.73
N LYS A 141 -2.12 16.80 -15.70
CA LYS A 141 -1.91 18.25 -15.65
C LYS A 141 -0.48 18.64 -15.26
N ALA A 142 0.17 17.84 -14.42
CA ALA A 142 1.46 18.20 -13.82
C ALA A 142 2.67 17.88 -14.71
N GLN A 143 2.54 17.00 -15.72
CA GLN A 143 3.66 16.52 -16.55
C GLN A 143 4.87 16.03 -15.74
N ASP A 144 4.62 15.41 -14.59
CA ASP A 144 5.67 14.83 -13.75
C ASP A 144 5.99 13.40 -14.22
N ASN A 145 7.26 13.18 -14.58
CA ASN A 145 7.76 11.89 -15.07
C ASN A 145 8.07 10.88 -13.95
N ASN A 146 8.03 11.27 -12.67
CA ASN A 146 8.28 10.33 -11.57
C ASN A 146 7.00 9.64 -11.08
N SER A 147 6.42 8.77 -11.92
CA SER A 147 5.18 8.05 -11.60
C SER A 147 5.37 6.77 -10.76
N SER A 148 6.52 6.60 -10.09
CA SER A 148 6.86 5.35 -9.38
C SER A 148 5.86 5.01 -8.26
N LEU A 149 5.43 6.02 -7.49
CA LEU A 149 4.41 5.85 -6.46
C LEU A 149 3.03 5.53 -7.05
N LEU A 150 2.62 6.23 -8.10
CA LEU A 150 1.36 5.95 -8.81
C LEU A 150 1.36 4.51 -9.32
N LEU A 151 2.47 4.08 -9.92
CA LEU A 151 2.60 2.72 -10.44
C LEU A 151 2.43 1.69 -9.32
N TRP A 152 3.10 1.89 -8.17
CA TRP A 152 2.90 1.03 -7.00
C TRP A 152 1.45 1.02 -6.52
N ILE A 153 0.80 2.19 -6.44
CA ILE A 153 -0.62 2.32 -6.08
C ILE A 153 -1.50 1.49 -7.02
N LEU A 154 -1.33 1.62 -8.33
CA LEU A 154 -2.14 0.89 -9.33
C LEU A 154 -1.97 -0.62 -9.19
N PHE A 155 -0.72 -1.09 -9.07
CA PHE A 155 -0.42 -2.52 -8.94
C PHE A 155 -0.98 -3.11 -7.64
N ILE A 156 -0.72 -2.50 -6.49
CA ILE A 156 -1.24 -3.00 -5.21
C ILE A 156 -2.77 -2.97 -5.19
N SER A 157 -3.39 -1.95 -5.77
CA SER A 157 -4.84 -1.87 -5.86
C SER A 157 -5.43 -3.05 -6.62
N GLY A 158 -4.85 -3.38 -7.79
CA GLY A 158 -5.26 -4.52 -8.62
C GLY A 158 -4.96 -5.89 -8.03
N ILE A 159 -3.88 -6.01 -7.24
CA ILE A 159 -3.51 -7.28 -6.60
C ILE A 159 -4.38 -7.55 -5.36
N SER A 160 -4.75 -6.52 -4.62
CA SER A 160 -5.36 -6.66 -3.31
C SER A 160 -6.88 -6.55 -3.29
N VAL A 161 -7.44 -5.44 -3.81
CA VAL A 161 -8.84 -5.05 -3.53
C VAL A 161 -9.67 -4.95 -4.81
N LEU A 162 -9.09 -4.43 -5.89
CA LEU A 162 -9.78 -4.19 -7.15
C LEU A 162 -9.81 -5.47 -7.99
N LYS A 163 -11.00 -6.04 -8.18
CA LYS A 163 -11.22 -7.14 -9.13
C LYS A 163 -11.22 -6.60 -10.55
N LEU A 164 -10.45 -7.24 -11.44
CA LEU A 164 -10.30 -6.82 -12.83
C LEU A 164 -11.61 -6.83 -13.62
N ASP A 165 -12.50 -7.80 -13.37
CA ASP A 165 -13.81 -7.88 -14.03
C ASP A 165 -14.66 -6.61 -13.84
N ASN A 166 -14.48 -5.93 -12.70
CA ASN A 166 -15.22 -4.72 -12.35
C ASN A 166 -14.43 -3.43 -12.62
N HIS A 167 -13.12 -3.52 -12.90
CA HIS A 167 -12.21 -2.38 -12.96
C HIS A 167 -11.24 -2.49 -14.13
N SER A 168 -11.75 -2.82 -15.33
CA SER A 168 -10.94 -2.93 -16.56
C SER A 168 -10.14 -1.66 -16.88
N TRP A 169 -10.63 -0.48 -16.47
CA TRP A 169 -9.92 0.79 -16.57
C TRP A 169 -8.53 0.78 -15.90
N LEU A 170 -8.31 -0.08 -14.90
CA LEU A 170 -7.04 -0.20 -14.18
C LEU A 170 -5.92 -0.65 -15.12
N LEU A 171 -6.21 -1.59 -16.03
CA LEU A 171 -5.24 -2.09 -17.00
C LEU A 171 -4.79 -0.96 -17.94
N SER A 172 -5.74 -0.18 -18.42
CA SER A 172 -5.47 1.01 -19.23
C SER A 172 -4.63 2.03 -18.47
N ALA A 173 -4.95 2.29 -17.19
CA ALA A 173 -4.18 3.20 -16.35
C ALA A 173 -2.73 2.73 -16.14
N ILE A 174 -2.51 1.43 -15.89
CA ILE A 174 -1.18 0.84 -15.77
C ILE A 174 -0.39 1.02 -17.07
N ASN A 175 -1.00 0.68 -18.22
CA ASN A 175 -0.35 0.78 -19.52
C ASN A 175 0.02 2.24 -19.86
N MET A 176 -0.91 3.18 -19.64
CA MET A 176 -0.67 4.61 -19.86
C MET A 176 0.46 5.14 -18.97
N THR A 177 0.42 4.82 -17.67
CA THR A 177 1.45 5.24 -16.71
C THR A 177 2.83 4.71 -17.10
N CYS A 178 2.91 3.46 -17.57
CA CYS A 178 4.17 2.87 -18.01
C CYS A 178 4.70 3.52 -19.29
N LYS A 179 3.82 3.80 -20.27
CA LYS A 179 4.19 4.52 -21.49
C LYS A 179 4.68 5.94 -21.20
N GLN A 180 4.05 6.65 -20.27
CA GLN A 180 4.46 8.00 -19.87
C GLN A 180 5.81 8.02 -19.13
N SER A 181 6.18 6.91 -18.48
CA SER A 181 7.45 6.76 -17.78
C SER A 181 8.55 6.03 -18.58
N ASP A 182 8.33 5.80 -19.88
CA ASP A 182 9.22 5.02 -20.76
C ASP A 182 9.56 3.63 -20.22
N LEU A 183 8.59 2.98 -19.56
CA LEU A 183 8.72 1.65 -18.95
C LEU A 183 8.17 0.58 -19.88
N TYR A 184 9.07 -0.07 -20.62
CA TYR A 184 8.70 -1.13 -21.57
C TYR A 184 9.09 -2.54 -21.11
N GLU A 185 9.89 -2.67 -20.06
CA GLU A 185 10.37 -3.96 -19.58
C GLU A 185 9.87 -4.26 -18.16
N TRP A 186 9.41 -5.50 -17.95
CA TRP A 186 8.96 -5.93 -16.63
C TRP A 186 10.05 -5.76 -15.57
N ALA A 187 11.31 -6.04 -15.90
CA ALA A 187 12.41 -5.94 -14.93
C ALA A 187 12.54 -4.51 -14.37
N VAL A 188 12.38 -3.49 -15.23
CA VAL A 188 12.45 -2.08 -14.84
C VAL A 188 11.22 -1.67 -14.04
N VAL A 189 10.03 -2.12 -14.45
CA VAL A 189 8.78 -1.91 -13.70
C VAL A 189 8.87 -2.52 -12.31
N HIS A 190 9.26 -3.79 -12.23
CA HIS A 190 9.43 -4.53 -10.98
C HIS A 190 10.45 -3.84 -10.07
N HIS A 191 11.58 -3.39 -10.61
CA HIS A 191 12.57 -2.64 -9.85
C HIS A 191 12.00 -1.35 -9.23
N ARG A 192 11.11 -0.64 -9.92
CA ARG A 192 10.42 0.53 -9.34
C ARG A 192 9.39 0.13 -8.28
N LEU A 193 8.67 -0.97 -8.48
CA LEU A 193 7.64 -1.45 -7.54
C LEU A 193 8.24 -1.87 -6.20
N ILE A 194 9.39 -2.55 -6.20
CA ILE A 194 10.06 -3.02 -4.97
C ILE A 194 10.72 -1.89 -4.17
N GLY A 195 10.75 -0.65 -4.68
CA GLY A 195 11.14 0.54 -3.91
C GLY A 195 10.10 0.95 -2.85
N PHE A 196 8.94 0.31 -2.86
CA PHE A 196 7.81 0.52 -1.94
C PHE A 196 7.47 -0.79 -1.22
N PRO A 197 6.54 -0.81 -0.23
CA PRO A 197 6.20 -2.05 0.48
C PRO A 197 5.83 -3.17 -0.49
N TRP A 198 6.60 -4.26 -0.44
CA TRP A 198 6.48 -5.38 -1.39
C TRP A 198 6.87 -6.71 -0.76
N ILE A 199 6.05 -7.73 -0.94
CA ILE A 199 6.29 -9.08 -0.44
C ILE A 199 6.37 -10.02 -1.64
N TYR A 200 7.58 -10.51 -1.94
CA TYR A 200 7.85 -11.26 -3.17
C TYR A 200 6.88 -12.43 -3.37
N THR A 201 6.64 -13.20 -2.30
CA THR A 201 5.78 -14.39 -2.34
C THR A 201 4.30 -14.08 -2.55
N LEU A 202 3.84 -12.87 -2.22
CA LEU A 202 2.44 -12.48 -2.36
C LEU A 202 2.19 -11.63 -3.60
N HIS A 203 3.17 -10.85 -4.03
CA HIS A 203 2.96 -9.79 -5.03
C HIS A 203 3.60 -10.08 -6.38
N ASP A 204 4.71 -10.82 -6.47
CA ASP A 204 5.43 -11.00 -7.75
C ASP A 204 4.57 -11.67 -8.83
N ALA A 205 3.97 -12.83 -8.52
CA ALA A 205 3.19 -13.58 -9.52
C ALA A 205 1.90 -12.84 -9.93
N PRO A 206 1.07 -12.30 -9.01
CA PRO A 206 -0.09 -11.50 -9.37
C PRO A 206 0.27 -10.23 -10.15
N ALA A 207 1.35 -9.54 -9.76
CA ALA A 207 1.81 -8.34 -10.45
C ALA A 207 2.28 -8.64 -11.88
N ARG A 208 3.04 -9.71 -12.06
CA ARG A 208 3.47 -10.11 -13.41
C ARG A 208 2.28 -10.47 -14.30
N SER A 209 1.27 -11.15 -13.75
CA SER A 209 0.02 -11.43 -14.46
C SER A 209 -0.71 -10.14 -14.86
N LEU A 210 -0.84 -9.20 -13.93
CA LEU A 210 -1.47 -7.88 -14.17
C LEU A 210 -0.74 -7.09 -15.26
N TRP A 211 0.60 -7.06 -15.21
CA TRP A 211 1.45 -6.43 -16.22
C TRP A 211 1.24 -7.03 -17.62
N ASN A 212 1.23 -8.36 -17.72
CA ASN A 212 1.03 -9.04 -19.00
C ASN A 212 -0.36 -8.72 -19.58
N GLN A 213 -1.40 -8.69 -18.74
CA GLN A 213 -2.77 -8.35 -19.15
C GLN A 213 -2.93 -6.90 -19.60
N ALA A 214 -2.24 -5.95 -18.97
CA ALA A 214 -2.29 -4.54 -19.34
C ALA A 214 -1.69 -4.23 -20.73
N ARG A 215 -1.01 -5.22 -21.33
CA ARG A 215 -0.34 -5.10 -22.64
C ARG A 215 -1.00 -5.91 -23.75
N LEU A 216 -2.08 -6.62 -23.44
CA LEU A 216 -2.97 -7.23 -24.43
C LEU A 216 -3.83 -6.13 -25.07
#